data_AF-A0A067N486-F1
#
_entry.id   AF-A0A067N486-F1
#
_cell.length_a   1.000
_cell.length_b   1.000
_cell.length_c   1.000
_cell.angle_alpha   90.00
_cell.angle_beta   90.00
_cell.angle_gamma   90.00
#
_symmetry.space_group_name_H-M   'P 1'
#
loop_
_entity.id
_entity.type
_entity.pdbx_description
1 polymer ?
#
loop_
_entity_poly.entity_id
_entity_poly.type
_entity_poly.pdbx_seq_one_letter_code
_entity_poly.pdbx_strand_id
1 'polypeptide(L)'
;ALDHLEHLVVQRLFELQRLGLSETGYKMRKHIAQALKKRSNAVKSALTAYNNAARNLVPPRPTYEWEALSHYGFLQDCILLRESSPDILSKRWSQPAIRVLMKQHLRVRRAREEIVRCNIEIRRLHTFIVDENSSLQKTLGGLQDSGDIWFGPFQEYCMFRRRVNDCILARIAQTYQLAGFTG
;
A
#
# COMPACT_ATOMS: atom_id res chain seq x y z
N ALA A 1 5.77 -32.60 4.38
CA ALA A 1 6.89 -31.95 3.65
C ALA A 1 6.44 -30.66 2.97
N LEU A 2 5.37 -30.69 2.17
CA LEU A 2 4.79 -29.50 1.52
C LEU A 2 4.37 -28.41 2.53
N ASP A 3 3.56 -28.75 3.54
CA ASP A 3 3.10 -27.79 4.56
C ASP A 3 4.26 -27.10 5.29
N HIS A 4 5.36 -27.82 5.51
CA HIS A 4 6.55 -27.27 6.15
C HIS A 4 7.28 -26.27 5.24
N LEU A 5 7.38 -26.59 3.94
CA LEU A 5 7.92 -25.68 2.94
C LEU A 5 7.04 -24.42 2.82
N GLU A 6 5.72 -24.58 2.72
CA GLU A 6 4.75 -23.49 2.68
C GLU A 6 4.88 -22.56 3.89
N HIS A 7 4.93 -23.13 5.09
CA HIS A 7 5.07 -22.35 6.32
C HIS A 7 6.33 -21.49 6.31
N LEU A 8 7.49 -22.05 5.93
CA LEU A 8 8.76 -21.32 5.87
C LEU A 8 8.75 -20.22 4.79
N VAL A 9 8.10 -20.49 3.66
CA VAL A 9 7.94 -19.55 2.54
C VAL A 9 7.08 -18.36 2.95
N VAL A 10 5.94 -18.60 3.59
CA VAL A 10 5.03 -17.56 4.11
C VAL A 10 5.74 -16.74 5.19
N GLN A 11 6.44 -17.41 6.11
CA GLN A 11 7.27 -16.76 7.13
C GLN A 11 8.36 -15.86 6.53
N ARG A 12 8.99 -16.25 5.42
CA ARG A 12 10.00 -15.45 4.71
C ARG A 12 9.36 -14.22 4.06
N LEU A 13 8.16 -14.38 3.48
CA LEU A 13 7.42 -13.27 2.87
C LEU A 13 7.07 -12.18 3.89
N PHE A 14 6.64 -12.56 5.10
CA PHE A 14 6.40 -11.59 6.17
C PHE A 14 7.68 -10.86 6.61
N GLU A 15 8.81 -11.56 6.69
CA GLU A 15 10.10 -10.92 6.99
C GLU A 15 10.53 -9.92 5.90
N LEU A 16 10.35 -10.26 4.62
CA LEU A 16 10.63 -9.37 3.50
C LEU A 16 9.73 -8.13 3.52
N GLN A 17 8.44 -8.31 3.82
CA GLN A 17 7.50 -7.20 3.96
C GLN A 17 7.90 -6.27 5.11
N ARG A 18 8.33 -6.82 6.25
CA ARG A 18 8.82 -6.03 7.39
C ARG A 18 10.10 -5.27 7.09
N LEU A 19 10.98 -5.80 6.23
CA LEU A 19 12.17 -5.07 5.77
C LEU A 19 11.81 -3.86 4.90
N GLY A 20 10.72 -3.95 4.12
CA GLY A 20 10.22 -2.89 3.25
C GLY A 20 9.41 -1.80 3.95
N LEU A 21 9.10 -1.94 5.24
CA LEU A 21 8.41 -0.90 6.02
C LEU A 21 9.38 0.21 6.42
N SER A 22 9.05 1.45 6.05
CA SER A 22 9.64 2.66 6.62
C SER A 22 9.42 2.68 8.13
N GLU A 23 10.38 3.22 8.90
CA GLU A 23 10.44 3.26 10.39
C GLU A 23 11.11 2.08 11.12
N THR A 24 11.76 1.15 10.42
CA THR A 24 12.59 0.13 11.09
C THR A 24 13.96 0.67 11.48
N GLY A 25 14.24 0.84 12.78
CA GLY A 25 15.55 1.25 13.28
C GLY A 25 16.69 0.29 12.88
N TYR A 26 17.94 0.78 12.84
CA TYR A 26 19.11 0.03 12.32
C TYR A 26 19.29 -1.37 12.96
N LYS A 27 19.17 -1.47 14.29
CA LYS A 27 19.27 -2.75 15.01
C LYS A 27 18.20 -3.76 14.55
N MET A 28 16.96 -3.30 14.39
CA MET A 28 15.86 -4.14 13.91
C MET A 28 16.13 -4.63 12.48
N ARG A 29 16.59 -3.76 11.57
CA ARG A 29 16.98 -4.15 10.21
C ARG A 29 18.06 -5.23 10.20
N LYS A 30 19.07 -5.12 11.08
CA LYS A 30 20.12 -6.14 11.22
C LYS A 30 19.55 -7.50 11.66
N HIS A 31 18.64 -7.51 12.63
CA HIS A 31 17.96 -8.73 13.07
C HIS A 31 17.09 -9.34 11.97
N ILE A 32 16.32 -8.53 11.24
CA ILE A 32 15.51 -8.98 10.10
C ILE A 32 16.40 -9.58 9.01
N ALA A 33 17.51 -8.92 8.66
CA ALA A 33 18.45 -9.44 7.66
C ALA A 33 19.08 -10.79 8.07
N GLN A 34 19.44 -10.94 9.35
CA GLN A 34 19.93 -12.21 9.88
C GLN A 34 18.84 -13.30 9.85
N ALA A 35 17.61 -12.96 10.23
CA ALA A 35 16.47 -13.86 10.19
C ALA A 35 16.18 -14.31 8.74
N LEU A 36 16.18 -13.37 7.78
CA LEU A 36 16.03 -13.66 6.35
C LEU A 36 17.10 -14.61 5.82
N LYS A 37 18.37 -14.43 6.22
CA LYS A 37 19.47 -15.34 5.84
C LYS A 37 19.23 -16.74 6.38
N LYS A 38 18.91 -16.86 7.68
CA LYS A 38 18.60 -18.15 8.32
C LYS A 38 17.40 -18.83 7.66
N ARG A 39 16.33 -18.07 7.42
CA ARG A 39 15.10 -18.59 6.81
C ARG A 39 15.30 -18.98 5.35
N SER A 40 16.13 -18.27 4.59
CA SER A 40 16.47 -18.65 3.21
C SER A 40 17.18 -20.01 3.16
N ASN A 41 18.08 -20.29 4.10
CA ASN A 41 18.71 -21.61 4.21
C ASN A 41 17.70 -22.69 4.61
N ALA A 42 16.81 -22.41 5.56
CA ALA A 42 15.75 -23.35 5.95
C ALA A 42 14.81 -23.69 4.78
N VAL A 43 14.42 -22.70 3.97
CA VAL A 43 13.59 -22.92 2.78
C VAL A 43 14.34 -23.78 1.76
N LYS A 44 15.66 -23.58 1.54
CA LYS A 44 16.45 -24.45 0.65
C LYS A 44 16.44 -25.91 1.10
N SER A 45 16.62 -26.16 2.40
CA SER A 45 16.58 -27.52 2.96
C SER A 45 15.17 -28.13 2.91
N ALA A 46 14.13 -27.35 3.16
CA ALA A 46 12.75 -27.83 3.04
C ALA A 46 12.38 -28.11 1.58
N LEU A 47 12.92 -27.33 0.63
CA LEU A 47 12.73 -27.50 -0.80
C LEU A 47 13.36 -28.79 -1.31
N THR A 48 14.58 -29.13 -0.89
CA THR A 48 15.21 -30.40 -1.26
C THR A 48 14.41 -31.58 -0.71
N ALA A 49 13.96 -31.50 0.55
CA ALA A 49 13.10 -32.52 1.14
C ALA A 49 11.76 -32.67 0.39
N TYR A 50 11.12 -31.57 0.00
CA TYR A 50 9.91 -31.58 -0.82
C TYR A 50 10.16 -32.20 -2.19
N ASN A 51 11.19 -31.76 -2.94
CA ASN A 51 11.48 -32.26 -4.28
C ASN A 51 11.79 -33.77 -4.27
N ASN A 52 12.48 -34.26 -3.24
CA ASN A 52 12.72 -35.69 -3.06
C ASN A 52 11.41 -36.46 -2.82
N ALA A 53 10.55 -35.95 -1.94
CA ALA A 53 9.24 -36.57 -1.70
C ALA A 53 8.34 -36.52 -2.95
N ALA A 54 8.34 -35.40 -3.68
CA ALA A 54 7.52 -35.17 -4.87
C ALA A 54 7.83 -36.16 -6.00
N ARG A 55 9.11 -36.50 -6.19
CA ARG A 55 9.55 -37.52 -7.16
C ARG A 55 9.12 -38.94 -6.80
N ASN A 56 8.97 -39.22 -5.51
CA ASN A 56 8.63 -40.55 -5.00
C ASN A 56 7.11 -40.80 -4.94
N LEU A 57 6.28 -39.80 -5.26
CA LEU A 57 4.82 -39.94 -5.30
C LEU A 57 4.35 -40.59 -6.61
N VAL A 58 3.18 -41.24 -6.56
CA VAL A 58 2.50 -41.80 -7.74
C VAL A 58 1.09 -41.17 -7.84
N PRO A 59 0.82 -40.31 -8.84
CA PRO A 59 1.74 -39.80 -9.85
C PRO A 59 2.77 -38.81 -9.26
N PRO A 60 3.95 -38.66 -9.89
CA PRO A 60 4.98 -37.73 -9.44
C PRO A 60 4.46 -36.30 -9.48
N ARG A 61 4.80 -35.52 -8.44
CA ARG A 61 4.42 -34.11 -8.32
C ARG A 61 5.49 -33.19 -8.92
N PRO A 62 5.13 -31.98 -9.38
CA PRO A 62 6.09 -31.02 -9.92
C PRO A 62 7.11 -30.61 -8.85
N THR A 63 8.37 -30.49 -9.25
CA THR A 63 9.46 -29.99 -8.42
C THR A 63 9.67 -28.49 -8.61
N TYR A 64 10.22 -27.81 -7.62
CA TYR A 64 10.49 -26.38 -7.65
C TYR A 64 11.99 -26.07 -7.58
N GLU A 65 12.41 -25.04 -8.30
CA GLU A 65 13.76 -24.48 -8.18
C GLU A 65 13.82 -23.36 -7.15
N TRP A 66 15.00 -23.20 -6.54
CA TRP A 66 15.22 -22.13 -5.56
C TRP A 66 15.06 -20.74 -6.19
N GLU A 67 15.49 -20.54 -7.43
CA GLU A 67 15.39 -19.24 -8.11
C GLU A 67 13.94 -18.78 -8.20
N ALA A 68 13.04 -19.67 -8.63
CA ALA A 68 11.60 -19.43 -8.67
C ALA A 68 11.06 -19.02 -7.29
N LEU A 69 11.44 -19.72 -6.21
CA LEU A 69 11.02 -19.43 -4.84
C LEU A 69 11.68 -18.19 -4.21
N SER A 70 12.84 -17.78 -4.74
CA SER A 70 13.59 -16.66 -4.20
C SER A 70 12.96 -15.32 -4.59
N HIS A 71 12.34 -15.26 -5.77
CA HIS A 71 11.72 -14.05 -6.32
C HIS A 71 10.43 -13.68 -5.58
N TYR A 72 10.35 -12.41 -5.16
CA TYR A 72 9.24 -11.85 -4.39
C TYR A 72 7.86 -12.03 -5.06
N GLY A 73 7.80 -11.94 -6.39
CA GLY A 73 6.56 -12.12 -7.16
C GLY A 73 5.97 -13.54 -7.04
N PHE A 74 6.82 -14.57 -7.06
CA PHE A 74 6.40 -15.97 -6.91
C PHE A 74 5.80 -16.25 -5.53
N LEU A 75 6.42 -15.68 -4.49
CA LEU A 75 5.95 -15.78 -3.10
C LEU A 75 4.61 -15.07 -2.90
N GLN A 76 4.47 -13.87 -3.48
CA GLN A 76 3.24 -13.08 -3.39
C GLN A 76 2.06 -13.75 -4.11
N ASP A 77 2.33 -14.53 -5.16
CA ASP A 77 1.30 -15.27 -5.87
C ASP A 77 0.92 -16.60 -5.20
N CYS A 78 1.55 -16.94 -4.06
CA CYS A 78 1.22 -18.08 -3.20
C CYS A 78 1.03 -19.38 -3.98
N ILE A 79 1.92 -19.70 -4.93
CA ILE A 79 1.75 -20.86 -5.81
C ILE A 79 1.78 -22.18 -5.03
N LEU A 80 2.61 -22.27 -3.98
CA LEU A 80 2.71 -23.46 -3.14
C LEU A 80 1.38 -23.80 -2.44
N LEU A 81 0.71 -22.81 -1.83
CA LEU A 81 -0.60 -22.97 -1.17
C LEU A 81 -1.72 -23.48 -2.09
N ARG A 82 -1.49 -23.54 -3.41
CA ARG A 82 -2.47 -24.00 -4.39
C ARG A 82 -2.42 -25.52 -4.57
N GLU A 83 -1.30 -26.18 -4.27
CA GLU A 83 -1.15 -27.63 -4.46
C GLU A 83 -1.86 -28.49 -3.41
N SER A 84 -2.21 -27.90 -2.27
CA SER A 84 -3.05 -28.54 -1.26
C SER A 84 -4.53 -28.60 -1.67
N SER A 85 -4.95 -27.82 -2.67
CA SER A 85 -6.34 -27.68 -3.11
C SER A 85 -6.49 -27.68 -4.65
N PRO A 86 -6.50 -28.87 -5.29
CA PRO A 86 -6.56 -28.99 -6.76
C PRO A 86 -7.79 -28.32 -7.40
N ASP A 87 -8.92 -28.23 -6.69
CA ASP A 87 -10.11 -27.53 -7.18
C ASP A 87 -9.85 -26.03 -7.39
N ILE A 88 -9.00 -25.40 -6.57
CA ILE A 88 -8.65 -23.99 -6.69
C ILE A 88 -7.74 -23.73 -7.90
N LEU A 89 -6.79 -24.64 -8.15
CA LEU A 89 -5.90 -24.58 -9.32
C LEU A 89 -6.66 -24.67 -10.65
N SER A 90 -7.77 -25.42 -10.66
CA SER A 90 -8.61 -25.55 -11.86
C SER A 90 -9.32 -24.24 -12.26
N LYS A 91 -9.48 -23.30 -11.33
CA LYS A 91 -10.23 -22.06 -11.59
C LYS A 91 -9.38 -21.09 -12.43
N ARG A 92 -10.02 -20.45 -13.42
CA ARG A 92 -9.36 -19.46 -14.31
C ARG A 92 -8.68 -18.30 -13.56
N TRP A 93 -9.29 -17.80 -12.48
CA TRP A 93 -8.71 -16.71 -11.67
C TRP A 93 -7.44 -17.09 -10.89
N SER A 94 -7.15 -18.40 -10.77
CA SER A 94 -5.92 -18.89 -10.15
C SER A 94 -4.71 -18.73 -11.09
N GLN A 95 -4.93 -18.70 -12.41
CA GLN A 95 -3.86 -18.57 -13.39
C GLN A 95 -3.14 -17.22 -13.24
N PRO A 96 -1.79 -17.20 -13.15
CA PRO A 96 -1.03 -15.98 -12.91
C PRO A 96 -1.34 -14.85 -13.91
N ALA A 97 -1.36 -15.17 -15.21
CA ALA A 97 -1.66 -14.20 -16.26
C ALA A 97 -3.05 -13.56 -16.10
N ILE A 98 -4.07 -14.38 -15.81
CA ILE A 98 -5.44 -13.92 -15.59
C ILE A 98 -5.52 -13.03 -14.34
N ARG A 99 -4.84 -13.42 -13.26
CA ARG A 99 -4.85 -12.63 -12.02
C ARG A 99 -4.17 -11.27 -12.19
N VAL A 100 -3.05 -11.20 -12.90
CA VAL A 100 -2.38 -9.93 -13.23
C VAL A 100 -3.33 -9.04 -14.03
N LEU A 101 -3.97 -9.59 -15.05
CA LEU A 101 -4.96 -8.86 -15.85
C LEU A 101 -6.16 -8.40 -15.02
N MET A 102 -6.68 -9.25 -14.13
CA MET A 102 -7.76 -8.90 -13.21
C MET A 102 -7.36 -7.76 -12.27
N LYS A 103 -6.16 -7.82 -11.67
CA LYS A 103 -5.63 -6.75 -10.81
C LYS A 103 -5.52 -5.44 -11.60
N GLN A 104 -5.00 -5.47 -12.82
CA GLN A 104 -4.90 -4.29 -13.68
C GLN A 104 -6.28 -3.72 -14.04
N HIS A 105 -7.21 -4.57 -14.47
CA HIS A 105 -8.57 -4.18 -14.80
C HIS A 105 -9.28 -3.53 -13.60
N LEU A 106 -9.19 -4.14 -12.43
CA LEU A 106 -9.76 -3.59 -11.20
C LEU A 106 -9.10 -2.27 -10.81
N ARG A 107 -7.78 -2.14 -10.93
CA ARG A 107 -7.08 -0.87 -10.68
C ARG A 107 -7.59 0.25 -11.59
N VAL A 108 -7.78 -0.03 -12.88
CA VAL A 108 -8.32 0.95 -13.84
C VAL A 108 -9.76 1.31 -13.47
N ARG A 109 -10.60 0.33 -13.12
CA ARG A 109 -11.98 0.60 -12.67
C ARG A 109 -12.02 1.46 -11.41
N ARG A 110 -11.25 1.10 -10.39
CA ARG A 110 -11.15 1.86 -9.13
C ARG A 110 -10.56 3.25 -9.35
N ALA A 111 -9.58 3.41 -10.23
CA ALA A 111 -9.03 4.72 -10.58
C ALA A 111 -10.11 5.64 -11.19
N ARG A 112 -11.00 5.10 -12.02
CA ARG A 112 -12.14 5.87 -12.58
C ARG A 112 -13.14 6.28 -11.50
N GLU A 113 -13.45 5.38 -10.57
CA GLU A 113 -14.30 5.70 -9.41
C GLU A 113 -13.64 6.77 -8.52
N GLU A 114 -12.34 6.66 -8.29
CA GLU A 114 -11.58 7.60 -7.47
C GLU A 114 -11.52 9.00 -8.11
N ILE A 115 -11.43 9.11 -9.44
CA ILE A 115 -11.51 10.41 -10.13
C ILE A 115 -12.82 11.14 -9.79
N VAL A 116 -13.95 10.42 -9.82
CA VAL A 116 -15.26 11.00 -9.47
C VAL A 116 -15.29 11.45 -8.01
N ARG A 117 -14.73 10.64 -7.10
CA ARG A 117 -14.63 10.99 -5.68
C ARG A 117 -13.73 12.21 -5.46
N CYS A 118 -12.57 12.26 -6.10
CA CYS A 118 -11.63 13.38 -6.00
C CYS A 118 -12.27 14.70 -6.46
N ASN A 119 -13.07 14.71 -7.53
CA ASN A 119 -13.77 15.93 -7.97
C ASN A 119 -14.68 16.48 -6.84
N ILE A 120 -15.44 15.61 -6.17
CA ILE A 120 -16.30 16.01 -5.04
C ILE A 120 -15.46 16.52 -3.86
N GLU A 121 -14.40 15.81 -3.49
CA GLU A 121 -13.57 16.16 -2.34
C GLU A 121 -12.80 17.47 -2.55
N ILE A 122 -12.37 17.76 -3.78
CA ILE A 122 -11.70 19.04 -4.10
C ILE A 122 -12.65 20.23 -3.91
N ARG A 123 -13.92 20.10 -4.32
CA ARG A 123 -14.94 21.14 -4.04
C ARG A 123 -15.18 21.34 -2.55
N ARG A 124 -15.27 20.24 -1.80
CA ARG A 124 -15.44 20.27 -0.34
C ARG A 124 -14.27 20.99 0.33
N LEU A 125 -13.05 20.66 -0.08
CA LEU A 125 -11.85 21.30 0.42
C LEU A 125 -11.80 22.80 0.08
N HIS A 126 -12.14 23.17 -1.16
CA HIS A 126 -12.24 24.58 -1.56
C HIS A 126 -13.24 25.35 -0.68
N THR A 127 -14.44 24.81 -0.51
CA THR A 127 -15.50 25.41 0.31
C THR A 127 -15.05 25.55 1.77
N PHE A 128 -14.47 24.48 2.33
CA PHE A 128 -13.94 24.49 3.69
C PHE A 128 -12.89 25.59 3.89
N ILE A 129 -11.98 25.78 2.94
CA ILE A 129 -10.95 26.84 3.03
C ILE A 129 -11.58 28.23 2.98
N VAL A 130 -12.56 28.46 2.11
CA VAL A 130 -13.26 29.74 2.01
C VAL A 130 -14.01 30.06 3.30
N ASP A 131 -14.68 29.07 3.88
CA ASP A 131 -15.41 29.20 5.15
C ASP A 131 -14.46 29.40 6.34
N GLU A 132 -13.33 28.68 6.37
CA GLU A 132 -12.29 28.84 7.38
C GLU A 132 -11.71 30.26 7.31
N ASN A 133 -11.32 30.73 6.13
CA ASN A 133 -10.76 32.07 5.94
C ASN A 133 -11.75 33.17 6.38
N SER A 134 -13.03 33.00 6.05
CA SER A 134 -14.10 33.93 6.46
C SER A 134 -14.30 33.93 7.97
N SER A 135 -14.28 32.76 8.59
CA SER A 135 -14.41 32.60 10.04
C SER A 135 -13.22 33.21 10.77
N LEU A 136 -12.00 32.96 10.29
CA LEU A 136 -10.77 33.56 10.83
C LEU A 136 -10.80 35.09 10.71
N GLN A 137 -11.27 35.64 9.59
CA GLN A 137 -11.44 37.10 9.42
C GLN A 137 -12.42 37.68 10.44
N LYS A 138 -13.59 37.06 10.62
CA LYS A 138 -14.60 37.52 11.57
C LYS A 138 -14.09 37.50 13.01
N THR A 139 -13.46 36.41 13.42
CA THR A 139 -12.88 36.29 14.78
C THR A 139 -11.77 37.31 15.00
N LEU A 140 -10.91 37.53 14.00
CA LEU A 140 -9.83 38.52 14.09
C LEU A 140 -10.38 39.95 14.23
N GLY A 141 -11.43 40.30 13.48
CA GLY A 141 -12.11 41.59 13.61
C GLY A 141 -12.75 41.77 14.98
N GLY A 142 -13.44 40.74 15.49
CA GLY A 142 -14.03 40.77 16.83
C GLY A 142 -13.00 40.98 17.94
N LEU A 143 -11.83 40.31 17.86
CA LEU A 143 -10.73 40.49 18.82
C LEU A 143 -10.08 41.88 18.73
N GLN A 144 -10.05 42.47 17.54
CA GLN A 144 -9.57 43.83 17.33
C GLN A 144 -10.52 44.84 17.97
N ASP A 145 -11.83 44.69 17.74
CA ASP A 145 -12.86 45.58 18.27
C ASP A 145 -12.95 45.51 19.80
N SER A 146 -12.73 44.32 20.38
CA SER A 146 -12.71 44.14 21.84
C SER A 146 -11.40 44.53 22.51
N GLY A 147 -10.33 44.82 21.74
CA GLY A 147 -8.99 45.11 22.28
C GLY A 147 -8.37 43.95 23.07
N ASP A 148 -8.65 42.71 22.66
CA ASP A 148 -8.20 41.51 23.39
C ASP A 148 -6.68 41.28 23.25
N ILE A 149 -6.03 40.85 24.34
CA ILE A 149 -4.62 40.46 24.38
C ILE A 149 -4.28 39.34 23.37
N TRP A 150 -5.27 38.52 23.00
CA TRP A 150 -5.10 37.44 22.03
C TRP A 150 -4.99 37.90 20.58
N PHE A 151 -5.28 39.18 20.29
CA PHE A 151 -5.26 39.70 18.93
C PHE A 151 -3.93 39.43 18.21
N GLY A 152 -2.79 39.75 18.84
CA GLY A 152 -1.46 39.58 18.24
C GLY A 152 -1.14 38.13 17.86
N PRO A 153 -1.14 37.18 18.83
CA PRO A 153 -0.89 35.76 18.53
C PRO A 153 -1.88 35.16 17.53
N PHE A 154 -3.16 35.53 17.62
CA PHE A 154 -4.19 35.05 16.71
C PHE A 154 -4.00 35.61 15.28
N GLN A 155 -3.53 36.85 15.14
CA GLN A 155 -3.19 37.44 13.86
C GLN A 155 -2.06 36.68 13.16
N GLU A 156 -1.00 36.33 13.89
CA GLU A 156 0.11 35.52 13.35
C GLU A 156 -0.36 34.14 12.90
N TYR A 157 -1.20 33.48 13.70
CA TYR A 157 -1.82 32.21 13.33
C TYR A 157 -2.66 32.35 12.04
N CYS A 158 -3.52 33.37 11.96
CA CYS A 158 -4.33 33.64 10.78
C CYS A 158 -3.47 33.87 9.53
N MET A 159 -2.37 34.62 9.64
CA MET A 159 -1.44 34.85 8.54
C MET A 159 -0.81 33.54 8.05
N PHE A 160 -0.35 32.69 8.97
CA PHE A 160 0.22 31.38 8.62
C PHE A 160 -0.82 30.49 7.93
N ARG A 161 -2.01 30.37 8.51
CA ARG A 161 -3.10 29.56 7.96
C ARG A 161 -3.50 30.01 6.56
N ARG A 162 -3.66 31.31 6.33
CA ARG A 162 -3.99 31.85 5.01
C ARG A 162 -2.91 31.52 3.97
N ARG A 163 -1.62 31.67 4.29
CA ARG A 163 -0.54 31.28 3.38
C ARG A 163 -0.60 29.82 2.96
N VAL A 164 -0.89 28.92 3.91
CA VAL A 164 -1.07 27.49 3.60
C VAL A 164 -2.31 27.29 2.71
N ASN A 165 -3.43 27.92 3.06
CA ASN A 165 -4.67 27.85 2.31
C ASN A 165 -4.50 28.37 0.88
N ASP A 166 -3.78 29.46 0.68
CA ASP A 166 -3.50 30.05 -0.64
C ASP A 166 -2.71 29.08 -1.52
N CYS A 167 -1.70 28.39 -0.96
CA CYS A 167 -0.98 27.34 -1.67
C CYS A 167 -1.88 26.17 -2.09
N ILE A 168 -2.82 25.78 -1.23
CA ILE A 168 -3.78 24.71 -1.53
C ILE A 168 -4.76 25.17 -2.61
N LEU A 169 -5.31 26.38 -2.50
CA LEU A 169 -6.23 26.97 -3.48
C LEU A 169 -5.57 27.10 -4.86
N ALA A 170 -4.29 27.49 -4.92
CA ALA A 170 -3.54 27.52 -6.17
C ALA A 170 -3.45 26.13 -6.83
N ARG A 171 -3.26 25.07 -6.03
CA ARG A 171 -3.26 23.70 -6.54
C ARG A 171 -4.65 23.26 -7.00
N ILE A 172 -5.69 23.60 -6.24
CA ILE A 172 -7.09 23.33 -6.60
C ILE A 172 -7.43 24.00 -7.93
N ALA A 173 -7.03 25.24 -8.14
CA ALA A 173 -7.25 25.98 -9.38
C ALA A 173 -6.59 25.31 -10.59
N GLN A 174 -5.41 24.71 -10.41
CA GLN A 174 -4.78 23.90 -11.47
C GLN A 174 -5.60 22.64 -11.76
N THR A 175 -6.16 21.98 -10.74
CA THR A 175 -6.99 20.79 -10.93
C THR A 175 -8.28 21.12 -11.69
N TYR A 176 -8.86 22.31 -11.49
CA TYR A 176 -10.03 22.77 -12.22
C TYR A 176 -9.80 22.90 -13.74
N GLN A 177 -8.55 23.06 -14.16
CA GLN A 177 -8.17 23.17 -15.57
C GLN A 177 -7.90 21.81 -16.23
N LEU A 178 -7.91 20.71 -15.48
CA LEU A 178 -7.62 19.38 -16.03
C LEU A 178 -8.79 18.83 -16.84
N ALA A 179 -8.47 18.16 -17.94
CA ALA A 179 -9.45 17.42 -18.72
C ALA A 179 -10.04 16.26 -17.89
N GLY A 180 -11.37 16.22 -17.80
CA GLY A 180 -12.09 15.22 -17.00
C GLY A 180 -12.49 15.71 -15.60
N PHE A 181 -12.16 16.95 -15.25
CA PHE A 181 -12.76 17.61 -14.11
C PHE A 181 -14.25 17.88 -14.42
N THR A 182 -15.14 17.16 -13.73
CA THR A 182 -16.59 17.30 -13.89
C THR A 182 -17.22 18.20 -12.84
N GLY A 183 -16.38 18.71 -11.94
CA GLY A 183 -16.73 19.80 -11.06
C GLY A 183 -16.00 20.18 -9.81
#